data_AF-A0A969WYS8-F1
#
_entry.id   AF-A0A969WYS8-F1
#
_cell.length_a   1.000
_cell.length_b   1.000
_cell.length_c   1.000
_cell.angle_alpha   90.00
_cell.angle_beta   90.00
_cell.angle_gamma   90.00
#
_symmetry.space_group_name_H-M   'P 1'
#
loop_
_entity.id
_entity.type
_entity.pdbx_description
1 polymer ?
#
loop_
_entity_poly.entity_id
_entity_poly.type
_entity_poly.pdbx_seq_one_letter_code
_entity_poly.pdbx_strand_id
1 'polypeptide(L)'
;LANERFIIHDQKRNLAIIYDGQATPESQRDWYLVPLDHKPESPLMEEDRYQQLWKLYFNKISIGFRRNPRLQTQFVPHRYRSHLVEFQPAGNGGFTPESE
;
A
#
# COMPACT_ATOMS: atom_id res chain seq x y z
N LEU A 1 -6.59 5.31 -13.49
CA LEU A 1 -7.52 4.74 -12.49
C LEU A 1 -8.80 4.15 -13.06
N ALA A 2 -9.58 4.82 -13.93
CA ALA A 2 -10.87 4.25 -14.41
C ALA A 2 -10.72 2.90 -15.12
N ASN A 3 -9.55 2.59 -15.70
CA ASN A 3 -9.27 1.36 -16.46
C ASN A 3 -8.20 0.48 -15.80
N GLU A 4 -7.83 0.74 -14.53
CA GLU A 4 -6.82 -0.05 -13.83
C GLU A 4 -7.47 -1.19 -13.07
N ARG A 5 -6.88 -2.38 -13.16
CA ARG A 5 -7.31 -3.56 -12.40
C ARG A 5 -6.88 -3.41 -10.95
N PHE A 6 -7.80 -3.62 -10.02
CA PHE A 6 -7.46 -3.59 -8.59
C PHE A 6 -8.28 -4.60 -7.78
N ILE A 7 -7.76 -4.92 -6.60
CA ILE A 7 -8.41 -5.78 -5.61
C ILE A 7 -8.40 -5.05 -4.26
N ILE A 8 -9.54 -5.04 -3.57
CA ILE A 8 -9.66 -4.56 -2.18
C ILE A 8 -10.04 -5.76 -1.31
N HIS A 9 -9.20 -6.08 -0.32
CA HIS A 9 -9.38 -7.23 0.56
C HIS A 9 -9.83 -6.81 1.98
N ASP A 10 -11.02 -7.26 2.40
CA ASP A 10 -11.49 -7.25 3.78
C ASP A 10 -10.93 -8.47 4.53
N GLN A 11 -9.80 -8.28 5.20
CA GLN A 11 -9.09 -9.31 5.95
C GLN A 11 -9.92 -9.91 7.10
N LYS A 12 -10.92 -9.20 7.63
CA LYS A 12 -11.73 -9.70 8.76
C LYS A 12 -12.74 -10.73 8.28
N ARG A 13 -13.27 -10.54 7.07
CA ARG A 13 -14.31 -11.40 6.49
C ARG A 13 -13.78 -12.36 5.44
N ASN A 14 -12.49 -12.26 5.08
CA ASN A 14 -11.88 -12.96 3.95
C ASN A 14 -12.70 -12.75 2.67
N LEU A 15 -13.09 -11.51 2.40
CA LEU A 15 -13.82 -11.12 1.20
C LEU A 15 -12.99 -10.13 0.40
N ALA A 16 -12.99 -10.26 -0.92
CA ALA A 16 -12.33 -9.33 -1.81
C ALA A 16 -13.31 -8.77 -2.84
N ILE A 17 -13.19 -7.46 -3.09
CA ILE A 17 -13.80 -6.82 -4.25
C ILE A 17 -12.75 -6.77 -5.34
N ILE A 18 -13.07 -7.31 -6.51
CA ILE A 18 -12.20 -7.32 -7.69
C ILE A 18 -12.81 -6.41 -8.75
N TYR A 19 -11.99 -5.51 -9.30
CA TYR A 19 -12.32 -4.71 -10.47
C TYR A 19 -11.40 -5.07 -11.64
N ASP A 20 -11.99 -5.43 -12.77
CA ASP A 20 -11.28 -5.94 -13.95
C ASP A 20 -10.84 -4.86 -14.96
N GLY A 21 -11.20 -3.60 -14.70
CA GLY A 21 -10.85 -2.46 -15.54
C GLY A 21 -11.66 -2.34 -16.83
N GLN A 22 -12.70 -3.17 -17.04
CA GLN A 22 -13.45 -3.28 -18.30
C GLN A 22 -14.85 -2.65 -18.22
N ALA A 23 -14.99 -1.56 -17.47
CA ALA A 23 -16.23 -0.79 -17.46
C ALA A 23 -16.42 -0.10 -18.82
N THR A 24 -17.20 -0.68 -19.73
CA THR A 24 -17.68 0.01 -20.92
C THR A 24 -19.02 0.69 -20.62
N PRO A 25 -19.43 1.69 -21.43
CA PRO A 25 -20.75 2.29 -21.29
C PRO A 25 -21.91 1.28 -21.43
N GLU A 26 -21.66 0.16 -22.13
CA GLU A 26 -22.64 -0.90 -22.35
C GLU A 26 -22.56 -2.05 -21.32
N SER A 27 -21.41 -2.26 -20.66
CA SER A 27 -21.29 -3.19 -19.54
C SER A 27 -21.62 -2.49 -18.23
N GLN A 28 -22.51 -3.09 -17.43
CA GLN A 28 -22.65 -2.65 -16.05
C GLN A 28 -21.27 -2.80 -15.40
N ARG A 29 -20.85 -1.83 -14.56
CA ARG A 29 -19.54 -1.92 -13.88
C ARG A 29 -19.48 -3.21 -13.07
N ASP A 30 -18.84 -4.23 -13.63
CA ASP A 30 -18.75 -5.54 -13.01
C ASP A 30 -17.61 -5.53 -11.99
N TRP A 31 -17.97 -5.29 -10.74
CA TRP A 31 -17.12 -5.57 -9.60
C TRP A 31 -17.59 -6.89 -8.99
N TYR A 32 -16.63 -7.77 -8.70
CA TYR A 32 -16.91 -9.10 -8.18
C TYR A 32 -16.63 -9.12 -6.68
N LEU A 33 -17.60 -9.56 -5.88
CA LEU A 33 -17.38 -9.86 -4.46
C LEU A 33 -17.13 -11.36 -4.31
N VAL A 34 -15.91 -11.73 -3.94
CA VAL A 34 -15.49 -13.13 -3.83
C VAL A 34 -14.91 -13.43 -2.45
N PRO A 35 -15.11 -14.64 -1.90
CA PRO A 35 -14.28 -15.15 -0.83
C PRO A 35 -12.81 -15.19 -1.26
N LEU A 36 -11.92 -14.75 -0.38
CA LEU A 36 -10.48 -14.80 -0.58
C LEU A 36 -9.85 -15.58 0.59
N ASP A 37 -9.98 -16.90 0.51
CA ASP A 37 -9.51 -17.83 1.55
C ASP A 37 -7.98 -18.02 1.53
N HIS A 38 -7.31 -17.43 0.55
CA HIS A 38 -5.86 -17.53 0.35
C HIS A 38 -5.26 -16.13 0.34
N LYS A 39 -4.24 -15.92 1.18
CA LYS A 39 -3.43 -14.71 1.10
C LYS A 39 -2.71 -14.73 -0.25
N PRO A 40 -2.80 -13.68 -1.08
CA PRO A 40 -2.01 -13.63 -2.30
C PRO A 40 -0.54 -13.88 -1.94
N GLU A 41 0.12 -14.73 -2.74
CA GLU A 41 1.55 -14.98 -2.58
C GLU A 41 2.33 -13.66 -2.66
N SER A 42 3.53 -13.68 -2.08
CA SER A 42 4.45 -12.55 -1.85
C SER A 42 4.37 -11.46 -2.93
N PRO A 43 4.55 -10.17 -2.56
CA PRO A 43 4.61 -9.06 -3.51
C PRO A 43 5.48 -9.43 -4.72
N LEU A 44 5.01 -9.06 -5.91
CA LEU A 44 5.75 -9.26 -7.16
C LEU A 44 7.14 -8.63 -7.01
N MET A 45 8.20 -9.20 -7.59
CA MET A 45 9.56 -8.63 -7.48
C MET A 45 9.63 -7.15 -7.92
N GLU A 46 8.76 -6.71 -8.84
CA GLU A 46 8.65 -5.31 -9.23
C GLU A 46 8.04 -4.42 -8.14
N GLU A 47 7.14 -4.96 -7.32
CA GLU A 47 6.50 -4.25 -6.22
C GLU A 47 7.55 -3.81 -5.18
N ASP A 48 8.50 -4.68 -4.85
CA ASP A 48 9.60 -4.35 -3.93
C ASP A 48 10.41 -3.13 -4.41
N ARG A 49 10.69 -3.04 -5.72
CA ARG A 49 11.41 -1.90 -6.30
C ARG A 49 10.60 -0.60 -6.13
N TYR A 50 9.31 -0.62 -6.41
CA TYR A 50 8.47 0.56 -6.23
C TYR A 50 8.31 0.95 -4.75
N GLN A 51 8.22 -0.03 -3.86
CA GLN A 51 8.20 0.20 -2.42
C GLN A 51 9.49 0.86 -1.93
N GLN A 52 10.65 0.43 -2.43
CA GLN A 52 11.94 1.08 -2.11
C GLN A 52 11.99 2.53 -2.60
N LEU A 53 11.53 2.80 -3.82
CA LEU A 53 11.45 4.16 -4.35
C LEU A 53 10.52 5.05 -3.53
N TRP A 54 9.36 4.51 -3.11
CA TRP A 54 8.44 5.21 -2.21
C TRP A 54 9.09 5.53 -0.86
N LYS A 55 9.75 4.55 -0.23
CA LYS A 55 10.46 4.76 1.05
C LYS A 55 11.55 5.81 0.90
N LEU A 56 12.32 5.79 -0.19
CA LEU A 56 13.35 6.79 -0.46
C LEU A 56 12.74 8.18 -0.60
N TYR A 57 11.70 8.33 -1.43
CA TYR A 57 10.99 9.59 -1.61
C TYR A 57 10.43 10.12 -0.28
N PHE A 58 9.70 9.29 0.45
CA PHE A 58 9.08 9.63 1.73
C PHE A 58 10.10 10.13 2.75
N ASN A 59 11.26 9.47 2.82
CA ASN A 59 12.34 9.86 3.72
C ASN A 59 13.05 11.14 3.25
N LYS A 60 13.38 11.26 1.96
CA LYS A 60 14.16 12.39 1.42
C LYS A 60 13.38 13.70 1.34
N ILE A 61 12.06 13.65 1.11
CA ILE A 61 11.24 14.87 1.12
C ILE A 61 10.95 15.35 2.55
N SER A 62 11.17 14.49 3.56
CA SER A 62 10.94 14.86 4.95
C SER A 62 12.00 15.87 5.41
N ILE A 63 11.53 17.04 5.85
CA ILE A 63 12.40 18.05 6.47
C ILE A 63 12.52 17.67 7.95
N GLY A 64 13.70 17.28 8.41
CA GLY A 64 13.92 16.78 9.77
C GLY A 64 13.35 17.69 10.87
N PHE A 65 13.50 19.01 10.72
CA PHE A 65 12.95 20.01 11.65
C PHE A 65 11.42 20.02 11.71
N ARG A 66 10.73 19.59 10.65
CA ARG A 66 9.26 19.50 10.60
C ARG A 66 8.73 18.18 11.14
N ARG A 67 9.58 17.28 11.62
CA ARG A 67 9.17 15.99 12.16
C ARG A 67 8.33 16.19 13.42
N ASN A 68 7.04 15.89 13.31
CA ASN A 68 6.09 15.97 14.41
C ASN A 68 5.35 14.63 14.58
N PRO A 69 5.89 13.70 15.40
CA PRO A 69 5.30 12.38 15.58
C PRO A 69 3.88 12.40 16.13
N ARG A 70 3.55 13.40 16.96
CA ARG A 70 2.19 13.55 17.52
C ARG A 70 1.18 13.85 16.42
N LEU A 71 1.49 14.81 15.56
CA LEU A 71 0.65 15.18 14.42
C LEU A 71 0.54 14.04 13.41
N GLN A 72 1.66 13.37 13.12
CA GLN A 72 1.67 12.20 12.24
C GLN A 72 0.77 11.07 12.79
N THR A 73 0.72 10.88 14.11
CA THR A 73 -0.15 9.86 14.73
C THR A 73 -1.63 10.24 14.68
N GLN A 74 -1.95 11.54 14.72
CA GLN A 74 -3.30 12.04 14.55
C GLN A 74 -3.81 11.82 13.12
N PHE A 75 -2.97 12.03 12.10
CA PHE A 75 -3.34 11.83 10.69
C PHE A 75 -3.19 10.37 10.21
N VAL A 76 -2.21 9.65 10.76
CA VAL A 76 -1.92 8.24 10.42
C VAL A 76 -1.92 7.41 11.71
N PRO A 77 -3.11 6.96 12.16
CA PRO A 77 -3.25 6.12 13.34
C PRO A 77 -2.44 4.82 13.25
N HIS A 78 -1.90 4.37 14.38
CA HIS A 78 -1.04 3.18 14.46
C HIS A 78 -1.66 1.92 13.86
N ARG A 79 -2.98 1.71 14.00
CA ARG A 79 -3.69 0.54 13.48
C ARG A 79 -3.56 0.34 11.96
N TYR A 80 -3.27 1.40 11.21
CA TYR A 80 -3.12 1.32 9.76
C TYR A 80 -1.66 1.16 9.32
N ARG A 81 -0.69 1.48 10.19
CA ARG A 81 0.73 1.52 9.83
C ARG A 81 1.28 0.16 9.43
N SER A 82 0.72 -0.94 9.93
CA SER A 82 1.07 -2.29 9.50
C SER A 82 0.82 -2.56 8.01
N HIS A 83 -0.07 -1.78 7.37
CA HIS A 83 -0.45 -1.93 5.97
C HIS A 83 0.18 -0.85 5.05
N LEU A 84 0.93 0.10 5.61
CA LEU A 84 1.51 1.22 4.88
C LEU A 84 3.02 1.01 4.68
N VAL A 85 3.45 1.10 3.42
CA VAL A 85 4.82 0.78 2.99
C VAL A 85 5.85 1.63 3.74
N GLU A 86 5.60 2.92 3.96
CA GLU A 86 6.53 3.84 4.62
C GLU A 86 6.78 3.53 6.10
N PHE A 87 5.92 2.74 6.75
CA PHE A 87 6.08 2.31 8.13
C PHE A 87 6.58 0.87 8.27
N GLN A 88 6.70 0.13 7.17
CA GLN A 88 7.22 -1.22 7.18
C GLN A 88 8.75 -1.22 7.35
N PRO A 89 9.30 -2.14 8.16
CA PRO A 89 10.75 -2.27 8.30
C PRO A 89 11.42 -2.49 6.95
N ALA A 90 12.66 -2.02 6.79
CA ALA A 90 13.46 -2.42 5.65
C ALA A 90 13.75 -3.92 5.80
N GLY A 91 13.14 -4.76 4.95
CA GLY A 91 13.43 -6.19 4.98
C GLY A 91 14.92 -6.40 4.70
N ASN A 92 15.68 -6.95 5.67
CA ASN A 92 17.07 -7.45 5.70
C ASN A 92 18.12 -6.99 4.65
N GLY A 93 17.93 -5.86 3.97
CA GLY A 93 18.74 -5.33 2.88
C GLY A 93 18.84 -3.80 2.95
N GLY A 94 18.85 -3.28 4.19
CA GLY A 94 19.39 -1.99 4.62
C GLY A 94 19.30 -0.80 3.67
N PHE A 95 18.38 0.12 3.96
CA PHE A 95 18.67 1.55 3.77
C PHE A 95 18.88 2.16 5.16
N THR A 96 20.13 2.25 5.59
CA THR A 96 20.53 3.18 6.66
C THR A 96 20.64 4.57 6.03
N PRO A 97 19.77 5.53 6.38
CA PRO A 97 20.03 6.90 6.01
C PRO A 97 21.29 7.31 6.76
N GLU A 98 22.35 7.65 6.01
CA GLU A 98 23.50 8.34 6.60
C GLU A 98 22.98 9.57 7.35
N SER A 99 23.36 9.64 8.62
CA SER A 99 23.18 10.81 9.47
C SER A 99 24.08 11.92 8.94
N GLU A 100 23.48 12.95 8.34
CA GLU A 100 24.09 14.29 8.27
C GLU A 100 24.02 14.98 9.63
#